data_AF-A0A2T0N891-F1
#
_entry.id   AF-A0A2T0N891-F1
#
_cell.length_a   1.000
_cell.length_b   1.000
_cell.length_c   1.000
_cell.angle_alpha   90.00
_cell.angle_beta   90.00
_cell.angle_gamma   90.00
#
_symmetry.space_group_name_H-M   'P 1'
#
loop_
_entity.id
_entity.type
_entity.pdbx_description
1 polymer ?
#
loop_
_entity_poly.entity_id
_entity_poly.type
_entity_poly.pdbx_seq_one_letter_code
_entity_poly.pdbx_strand_id
1 'polypeptide(L)'
;MNPHDARTALADINRLQDATRDEIVRRAYATPRVLGVALGLFLALAVIDLGRPWTFAGLALGFVLYAGVGVLYEYRASVQRRPTTRELTYHTAVLAVMMVVFSVGRILGFAILGLPAHGLWSQAMAGAVLAAVAYVAATPLNRWVMRSIVRQDGGRR
;
A
#
# COMPACT_ATOMS: atom_id res chain seq x y z
N MET A 1 -30.15 -23.79 28.68
CA MET A 1 -29.56 -23.26 27.43
C MET A 1 -29.29 -24.45 26.51
N ASN A 2 -29.87 -24.49 25.31
CA ASN A 2 -29.75 -25.64 24.43
C ASN A 2 -28.35 -25.66 23.77
N PRO A 3 -27.60 -26.78 23.84
CA PRO A 3 -26.31 -26.90 23.15
C PRO A 3 -26.39 -26.68 21.63
N HIS A 4 -27.56 -26.90 21.03
CA HIS A 4 -27.80 -26.63 19.61
C HIS A 4 -27.77 -25.13 19.32
N ASP A 5 -28.48 -24.32 20.11
CA ASP A 5 -28.54 -22.87 19.95
C ASP A 5 -27.15 -22.23 20.12
N ALA A 6 -26.33 -22.76 21.04
CA ALA A 6 -24.96 -22.30 21.24
C ALA A 6 -24.05 -22.56 20.03
N ARG A 7 -24.19 -23.72 19.37
CA ARG A 7 -23.43 -24.04 18.15
C ARG A 7 -23.86 -23.17 16.98
N THR A 8 -25.16 -22.94 16.82
CA THR A 8 -25.71 -22.08 15.77
C THR A 8 -25.24 -20.63 15.96
N ALA A 9 -25.29 -20.12 17.20
CA ALA A 9 -24.79 -18.78 17.51
C ALA A 9 -23.29 -18.63 17.23
N LEU A 10 -22.46 -19.62 17.58
CA LEU A 10 -21.03 -19.62 17.27
C LEU A 10 -20.75 -19.66 15.77
N ALA A 11 -21.51 -20.45 15.00
CA ALA A 11 -21.39 -20.50 13.55
C ALA A 11 -21.73 -19.14 12.90
N ASP A 12 -22.78 -18.48 13.36
CA ASP A 12 -23.17 -17.15 12.88
C ASP A 12 -22.12 -16.08 13.23
N ILE A 13 -21.56 -16.11 14.45
CA ILE A 13 -20.47 -15.21 14.85
C ILE A 13 -19.27 -15.41 13.92
N ASN A 14 -18.85 -16.65 13.68
CA ASN A 14 -17.72 -16.95 12.80
C ASN A 14 -17.98 -16.45 11.37
N ARG A 15 -19.21 -16.65 10.85
CA ARG A 15 -19.63 -16.18 9.53
C ARG A 15 -19.57 -14.65 9.43
N LEU A 16 -20.06 -13.93 10.43
CA LEU A 16 -20.04 -12.46 10.47
C LEU A 16 -18.61 -11.91 10.59
N GLN A 17 -17.75 -12.58 11.36
CA GLN A 17 -16.34 -12.23 11.46
C GLN A 17 -15.63 -12.39 10.11
N ASP A 18 -15.85 -13.49 9.41
CA ASP A 18 -15.22 -13.71 8.10
C ASP A 18 -15.72 -12.71 7.04
N ALA A 19 -17.01 -12.38 7.04
CA ALA A 19 -17.56 -11.34 6.19
C ALA A 19 -16.93 -9.95 6.48
N THR A 20 -16.71 -9.64 7.76
CA THR A 20 -16.06 -8.40 8.19
C THR A 20 -14.59 -8.34 7.74
N ARG A 21 -13.86 -9.45 7.90
CA ARG A 21 -12.44 -9.55 7.48
C ARG A 21 -12.29 -9.38 5.97
N ASP A 22 -13.18 -9.98 5.20
CA ASP A 22 -13.17 -9.85 3.74
C ASP A 22 -13.53 -8.42 3.30
N GLU A 23 -14.44 -7.74 4.00
CA GLU A 23 -14.76 -6.33 3.77
C GLU A 23 -13.55 -5.41 3.99
N ILE A 24 -12.80 -5.64 5.09
CA ILE A 24 -11.60 -4.87 5.43
C ILE A 24 -10.59 -4.95 4.28
N VAL A 25 -10.28 -6.16 3.81
CA VAL A 25 -9.33 -6.37 2.71
C VAL A 25 -9.87 -5.77 1.41
N ARG A 26 -11.17 -5.92 1.12
CA ARG A 26 -11.77 -5.36 -0.10
C ARG A 26 -11.65 -3.84 -0.15
N ARG A 27 -11.89 -3.14 0.97
CA ARG A 27 -11.74 -1.68 1.07
C ARG A 27 -10.28 -1.24 1.04
N ALA A 28 -9.38 -1.98 1.68
CA ALA A 28 -7.95 -1.69 1.69
C ALA A 28 -7.32 -1.74 0.29
N TYR A 29 -7.82 -2.61 -0.59
CA TYR A 29 -7.34 -2.80 -1.95
C TYR A 29 -8.35 -2.35 -3.02
N ALA A 30 -9.27 -1.45 -2.68
CA ALA A 30 -10.14 -0.84 -3.67
C ALA A 30 -9.29 -0.10 -4.71
N THR A 31 -9.61 -0.26 -6.00
CA THR A 31 -8.89 0.36 -7.12
C THR A 31 -8.55 1.84 -6.93
N PRO A 32 -9.48 2.73 -6.51
CA PRO A 32 -9.14 4.15 -6.31
C PRO A 32 -8.08 4.37 -5.23
N ARG A 33 -8.07 3.53 -4.18
CA ARG A 33 -7.04 3.59 -3.13
C ARG A 33 -5.69 3.11 -3.66
N VAL A 34 -5.66 2.00 -4.39
CA VAL A 34 -4.43 1.47 -4.99
C VAL A 34 -3.80 2.47 -5.95
N LEU A 35 -4.61 3.07 -6.83
CA LEU A 35 -4.16 4.10 -7.77
C LEU A 35 -3.69 5.37 -7.02
N GLY A 36 -4.40 5.77 -5.97
CA GLY A 36 -3.97 6.90 -5.13
C GLY A 36 -2.61 6.68 -4.47
N VAL A 37 -2.36 5.47 -3.93
CA VAL A 37 -1.05 5.13 -3.35
C VAL A 37 0.04 5.06 -4.43
N ALA A 38 -0.25 4.43 -5.58
CA ALA A 38 0.68 4.36 -6.70
C ALA A 38 1.07 5.76 -7.21
N LEU A 39 0.09 6.65 -7.31
CA LEU A 39 0.30 8.04 -7.71
C LEU A 39 1.12 8.81 -6.67
N GLY A 40 0.85 8.63 -5.37
CA GLY A 40 1.64 9.22 -4.30
C GLY A 40 3.10 8.76 -4.34
N LEU A 41 3.33 7.47 -4.55
CA LEU A 41 4.66 6.89 -4.71
C LEU A 41 5.38 7.45 -5.94
N PHE A 42 4.68 7.51 -7.08
CA PHE A 42 5.21 8.10 -8.32
C PHE A 42 5.66 9.54 -8.12
N LEU A 43 4.80 10.40 -7.56
CA LEU A 43 5.10 11.81 -7.35
C LEU A 43 6.24 12.00 -6.36
N ALA A 44 6.26 11.25 -5.26
CA ALA A 44 7.34 11.31 -4.26
C ALA A 44 8.71 11.03 -4.88
N LEU A 45 8.78 10.03 -5.76
CA LEU A 45 10.02 9.53 -6.33
C LEU A 45 10.46 10.29 -7.58
N ALA A 46 9.52 10.70 -8.44
CA ALA A 46 9.81 11.40 -9.69
C ALA A 46 10.43 12.78 -9.45
N VAL A 47 10.14 13.41 -8.31
CA VAL A 47 10.60 14.77 -7.98
C VAL A 47 12.00 14.78 -7.33
N ILE A 48 12.58 13.62 -7.01
CA ILE A 48 13.91 13.54 -6.36
C ILE A 48 15.02 14.17 -7.23
N ASP A 49 14.94 14.01 -8.55
CA ASP A 49 15.94 14.53 -9.49
C ASP A 49 15.58 15.93 -10.02
N LEU A 50 14.49 16.54 -9.53
CA LEU A 50 14.19 17.95 -9.78
C LEU A 50 15.04 18.82 -8.85
N GLY A 51 15.61 19.89 -9.38
CA GLY A 51 16.40 20.85 -8.60
C GLY A 51 15.58 21.51 -7.47
N ARG A 52 16.29 22.09 -6.50
CA ARG A 52 15.65 22.87 -5.43
C ARG A 52 14.82 24.03 -6.01
N PRO A 53 13.65 24.37 -5.42
CA PRO A 53 13.09 23.84 -4.17
C PRO A 53 12.21 22.58 -4.34
N TRP A 54 12.00 22.14 -5.57
CA TRP A 54 10.99 21.14 -5.92
C TRP A 54 11.22 19.79 -5.25
N THR A 55 12.47 19.38 -5.03
CA THR A 55 12.81 18.16 -4.29
C THR A 55 12.09 18.08 -2.93
N PHE A 56 12.12 19.18 -2.15
CA PHE A 56 11.50 19.23 -0.82
C PHE A 56 9.98 19.27 -0.92
N ALA A 57 9.44 20.07 -1.85
CA ALA A 57 7.99 20.17 -2.07
C ALA A 57 7.40 18.83 -2.54
N GLY A 58 8.09 18.12 -3.45
CA GLY A 58 7.67 16.83 -3.97
C GLY A 58 7.75 15.70 -2.95
N LEU A 59 8.82 15.66 -2.14
CA LEU A 59 8.91 14.73 -1.02
C LEU A 59 7.79 14.97 -0.01
N ALA A 60 7.57 16.22 0.40
CA ALA A 60 6.49 16.57 1.32
C ALA A 60 5.12 16.20 0.76
N LEU A 61 4.83 16.58 -0.49
CA LEU A 61 3.56 16.26 -1.15
C LEU A 61 3.38 14.75 -1.32
N GLY A 62 4.42 14.03 -1.72
CA GLY A 62 4.42 12.59 -1.91
C GLY A 62 4.19 11.81 -0.61
N PHE A 63 4.86 12.20 0.49
CA PHE A 63 4.61 11.63 1.81
C PHE A 63 3.20 11.95 2.32
N VAL A 64 2.73 13.19 2.12
CA VAL A 64 1.36 13.57 2.47
C VAL A 64 0.35 12.78 1.66
N LEU A 65 0.58 12.52 0.37
CA LEU A 65 -0.30 11.68 -0.43
C LEU A 65 -0.26 10.22 0.04
N TYR A 66 0.94 9.66 0.26
CA TYR A 66 1.10 8.28 0.69
C TYR A 66 0.48 8.02 2.07
N ALA A 67 0.84 8.83 3.07
CA ALA A 67 0.30 8.73 4.41
C ALA A 67 -1.16 9.20 4.47
N GLY A 68 -1.51 10.26 3.75
CA GLY A 68 -2.85 10.84 3.73
C GLY A 68 -3.87 9.93 3.05
N VAL A 69 -3.51 9.18 2.01
CA VAL A 69 -4.39 8.12 1.46
C VAL A 69 -4.60 7.01 2.49
N GLY A 70 -3.58 6.67 3.28
CA GLY A 70 -3.74 5.76 4.42
C GLY A 70 -4.74 6.30 5.45
N VAL A 71 -4.51 7.52 5.94
CA VAL A 71 -5.29 8.16 7.01
C VAL A 71 -6.72 8.48 6.59
N LEU A 72 -6.93 9.02 5.38
CA LEU A 72 -8.25 9.42 4.88
C LEU A 72 -9.18 8.21 4.73
N TYR A 73 -8.65 7.07 4.26
CA TYR A 73 -9.43 5.86 4.13
C TYR A 73 -9.67 5.17 5.48
N GLU A 74 -8.74 5.27 6.42
CA GLU A 74 -8.95 4.80 7.80
C GLU A 74 -10.04 5.64 8.50
N TYR A 75 -10.03 6.95 8.32
CA TYR A 75 -11.01 7.87 8.91
C TYR A 75 -12.42 7.68 8.32
N ARG A 76 -12.52 7.32 7.03
CA ARG A 76 -13.80 7.04 6.35
C ARG A 76 -14.31 5.61 6.56
N ALA A 77 -13.57 4.74 7.25
CA ALA A 77 -14.07 3.43 7.59
C ALA A 77 -15.14 3.56 8.68
N SER A 78 -16.35 3.05 8.43
CA SER A 78 -17.46 3.09 9.41
C SER A 78 -17.18 2.31 10.70
N VAL A 79 -16.07 1.57 10.77
CA VAL A 79 -15.58 0.90 11.96
C VAL A 79 -14.10 1.26 12.09
N GLN A 80 -13.78 2.09 13.10
CA GLN A 80 -12.40 2.47 13.42
C GLN A 80 -11.67 1.26 14.02
N ARG A 81 -11.01 0.47 13.17
CA ARG A 81 -10.12 -0.59 13.61
C ARG A 81 -8.74 0.01 13.80
N ARG A 82 -8.07 -0.31 14.91
CA ARG A 82 -6.65 0.02 15.03
C ARG A 82 -5.85 -0.93 14.13
N PRO A 83 -4.99 -0.42 13.23
CA PRO A 83 -4.07 -1.26 12.47
C PRO A 83 -3.25 -2.12 13.42
N THR A 84 -3.06 -3.40 13.09
CA THR A 84 -2.22 -4.26 13.93
C THR A 84 -0.75 -4.02 13.62
N THR A 85 0.14 -4.36 14.56
CA THR A 85 1.59 -4.23 14.35
C THR A 85 2.04 -4.98 13.11
N ARG A 86 1.44 -6.14 12.81
CA ARG A 86 1.75 -6.93 11.61
C ARG A 86 1.37 -6.24 10.32
N GLU A 87 0.21 -5.59 10.29
CA GLU A 87 -0.22 -4.79 9.13
C GLU A 87 0.73 -3.62 8.90
N LEU A 88 1.14 -2.94 9.98
CA LEU A 88 2.11 -1.86 9.91
C LEU A 88 3.46 -2.38 9.37
N THR A 89 4.00 -3.46 9.96
CA THR A 89 5.25 -4.07 9.51
C THR A 89 5.19 -4.51 8.05
N TYR A 90 4.05 -5.08 7.62
CA TYR A 90 3.85 -5.47 6.23
C TYR A 90 3.88 -4.27 5.28
N HIS A 91 3.16 -3.19 5.60
CA HIS A 91 3.17 -1.98 4.79
C HIS A 91 4.56 -1.33 4.73
N THR A 92 5.31 -1.33 5.85
CA THR A 92 6.70 -0.88 5.88
C THR A 92 7.59 -1.75 4.99
N ALA A 93 7.42 -3.07 5.02
CA ALA A 93 8.18 -3.99 4.17
C ALA A 93 7.87 -3.77 2.68
N VAL A 94 6.58 -3.58 2.32
CA VAL A 94 6.19 -3.25 0.94
C VAL A 94 6.84 -1.94 0.48
N LEU A 95 6.85 -0.91 1.32
CA LEU A 95 7.52 0.35 1.02
C LEU A 95 9.02 0.16 0.76
N ALA A 96 9.71 -0.63 1.61
CA ALA A 96 11.12 -0.95 1.43
C ALA A 96 11.37 -1.69 0.10
N VAL A 97 10.52 -2.66 -0.25
CA VAL A 97 10.60 -3.36 -1.55
C VAL A 97 10.40 -2.39 -2.71
N MET A 98 9.47 -1.45 -2.61
CA MET A 98 9.26 -0.43 -3.65
C MET A 98 10.48 0.50 -3.80
N MET A 99 11.20 0.80 -2.72
CA MET A 99 12.47 1.54 -2.81
C MET A 99 13.54 0.77 -3.57
N VAL A 100 13.63 -0.55 -3.36
CA VAL A 100 14.54 -1.41 -4.14
C VAL A 100 14.15 -1.41 -5.62
N VAL A 101 12.87 -1.57 -5.94
CA VAL A 101 12.36 -1.52 -7.32
C VAL A 101 12.68 -0.17 -7.97
N PHE A 102 12.49 0.93 -7.24
CA PHE A 102 12.87 2.27 -7.69
C PHE A 102 14.36 2.34 -8.04
N SER A 103 15.24 1.89 -7.14
CA SER A 103 16.69 1.88 -7.37
C SER A 103 17.06 1.04 -8.60
N VAL A 104 16.47 -0.13 -8.77
CA VAL A 104 16.66 -0.97 -9.96
C VAL A 104 16.22 -0.22 -11.22
N GLY A 105 15.05 0.42 -11.20
CA GLY A 105 14.56 1.20 -12.34
C GLY A 105 15.46 2.38 -12.71
N ARG A 106 16.05 3.06 -11.72
CA ARG A 106 17.07 4.10 -11.97
C ARG A 106 18.29 3.53 -12.67
N ILE A 107 18.82 2.41 -12.16
CA ILE A 107 20.00 1.75 -12.72
C ILE A 107 19.73 1.29 -14.15
N LEU A 108 18.58 0.69 -14.42
CA LEU A 108 18.17 0.27 -15.76
C LEU A 108 17.99 1.48 -16.70
N GLY A 109 17.36 2.55 -16.22
CA GLY A 109 17.21 3.80 -16.97
C GLY A 109 18.55 4.42 -17.35
N PHE A 110 19.54 4.36 -16.47
CA PHE A 110 20.92 4.77 -16.79
C PHE A 110 21.59 3.81 -17.77
N ALA A 111 21.66 2.52 -17.41
CA ALA A 111 22.49 1.54 -18.09
C ALA A 111 21.98 1.15 -19.48
N ILE A 112 20.66 1.16 -19.68
CA ILE A 112 20.03 0.71 -20.93
C ILE A 112 19.60 1.91 -21.80
N LEU A 113 19.02 2.93 -21.17
CA LEU A 113 18.42 4.06 -21.88
C LEU A 113 19.27 5.33 -21.87
N GLY A 114 20.41 5.34 -21.16
CA GLY A 114 21.30 6.50 -21.08
C GLY A 114 20.65 7.74 -20.47
N LEU A 115 19.63 7.56 -19.61
CA LEU A 115 18.86 8.69 -19.11
C LEU A 115 19.71 9.63 -18.23
N PRO A 116 19.47 10.96 -18.33
CA PRO A 116 20.19 11.94 -17.54
C PRO A 116 19.92 11.77 -16.04
N ALA A 117 20.88 12.20 -15.22
CA ALA A 117 20.76 12.17 -13.76
C ALA A 117 19.77 13.21 -13.20
N HIS A 118 19.38 14.22 -13.99
CA HIS A 118 18.52 15.32 -13.57
C HIS A 118 17.47 15.64 -14.64
N GLY A 119 16.37 16.27 -14.22
CA GLY A 119 15.29 16.73 -15.11
C GLY A 119 14.10 15.76 -15.20
N LEU A 120 13.14 16.11 -16.07
CA LEU A 120 11.85 15.40 -16.16
C LEU A 120 11.98 13.99 -16.75
N TRP A 121 12.93 13.77 -17.65
CA TRP A 121 13.21 12.47 -18.27
C TRP A 121 14.42 11.80 -17.62
N SER A 122 14.55 11.96 -16.30
CA SER A 122 15.70 11.46 -15.54
C SER A 122 15.60 9.99 -15.19
N GLN A 123 16.70 9.45 -14.67
CA GLN A 123 16.74 8.13 -14.05
C GLN A 123 15.71 7.99 -12.93
N ALA A 124 15.47 9.03 -12.10
CA ALA A 124 14.37 9.02 -11.12
C ALA A 124 13.01 8.78 -11.76
N MET A 125 12.72 9.42 -12.90
CA MET A 125 11.45 9.25 -13.59
C MET A 125 11.24 7.79 -13.99
N ALA A 126 12.26 7.16 -14.60
CA ALA A 126 12.21 5.73 -14.95
C ALA A 126 11.99 4.84 -13.72
N GLY A 127 12.71 5.11 -12.63
CA GLY A 127 12.53 4.41 -11.36
C GLY A 127 11.13 4.60 -10.78
N ALA A 128 10.60 5.82 -10.81
CA ALA A 128 9.30 6.17 -10.25
C ALA A 128 8.15 5.51 -11.03
N VAL A 129 8.22 5.52 -12.36
CA VAL A 129 7.28 4.80 -13.22
C VAL A 129 7.32 3.31 -12.91
N LEU A 130 8.53 2.71 -12.85
CA LEU A 130 8.68 1.28 -12.58
C LEU A 130 8.10 0.91 -11.21
N ALA A 131 8.40 1.69 -10.16
CA ALA A 131 7.89 1.44 -8.81
C ALA A 131 6.35 1.56 -8.74
N ALA A 132 5.75 2.56 -9.40
CA ALA A 132 4.30 2.72 -9.43
C ALA A 132 3.62 1.56 -10.17
N VAL A 133 4.14 1.17 -11.34
CA VAL A 133 3.62 0.03 -12.10
C VAL A 133 3.78 -1.27 -11.31
N ALA A 134 4.94 -1.49 -10.70
CA ALA A 134 5.20 -2.67 -9.88
C ALA A 134 4.26 -2.74 -8.67
N TYR A 135 3.98 -1.62 -8.00
CA TYR A 135 3.02 -1.56 -6.90
C TYR A 135 1.61 -1.98 -7.35
N VAL A 136 1.14 -1.44 -8.47
CA VAL A 136 -0.17 -1.80 -9.05
C VAL A 136 -0.18 -3.28 -9.44
N ALA A 137 0.86 -3.77 -10.11
CA ALA A 137 0.99 -5.17 -10.52
C ALA A 137 1.06 -6.14 -9.33
N ALA A 138 1.64 -5.72 -8.20
CA ALA A 138 1.73 -6.51 -6.98
C ALA A 138 0.43 -6.51 -6.14
N THR A 139 -0.57 -5.70 -6.51
CA THR A 139 -1.88 -5.63 -5.81
C THR A 139 -2.53 -6.99 -5.51
N PRO A 140 -2.66 -7.94 -6.44
CA PRO A 140 -3.27 -9.24 -6.13
C PRO A 140 -2.51 -10.03 -5.06
N LEU A 141 -1.17 -10.00 -5.11
CA LEU A 141 -0.31 -10.63 -4.10
C LEU A 141 -0.46 -9.92 -2.75
N ASN A 142 -0.40 -8.58 -2.75
CA ASN A 142 -0.57 -7.78 -1.54
C ASN A 142 -1.93 -8.04 -0.88
N ARG A 143 -2.99 -8.13 -1.68
CA ARG A 143 -4.34 -8.46 -1.22
C ARG A 143 -4.39 -9.85 -0.60
N TRP A 144 -3.72 -10.82 -1.19
CA TRP A 144 -3.65 -12.19 -0.66
C TRP A 144 -2.93 -12.25 0.69
N VAL A 145 -1.76 -11.60 0.82
CA VAL A 145 -1.01 -11.55 2.08
C VAL A 145 -1.79 -10.81 3.16
N MET A 146 -2.42 -9.67 2.84
CA MET A 146 -3.21 -8.95 3.84
C MET A 146 -4.38 -9.78 4.34
N ARG A 147 -5.02 -10.57 3.46
CA ARG A 147 -6.10 -11.48 3.86
C ARG A 147 -5.62 -12.55 4.83
N SER A 148 -4.39 -13.06 4.68
CA SER A 148 -3.83 -14.03 5.62
C SER A 148 -3.50 -13.38 6.97
N ILE A 149 -2.94 -12.16 6.98
CA ILE A 149 -2.66 -11.39 8.21
C ILE A 149 -3.94 -11.12 8.99
N VAL A 150 -4.97 -10.57 8.32
CA VAL A 150 -6.26 -10.23 8.94
C VAL A 150 -6.97 -11.48 9.51
N ARG A 151 -6.86 -12.64 8.85
CA ARG A 151 -7.41 -13.90 9.33
C ARG A 151 -6.67 -14.43 10.57
N GLN A 152 -5.36 -14.32 10.61
CA GLN A 152 -4.54 -14.81 11.74
C GLN A 152 -4.71 -13.96 13.01
N ASP A 153 -4.91 -12.65 12.87
CA ASP A 153 -5.06 -11.75 14.03
C ASP A 153 -6.42 -11.91 14.72
N GLY A 154 -7.43 -12.46 14.04
CA GLY A 154 -8.74 -12.75 14.61
C GLY A 154 -8.83 -14.05 15.44
N GLY A 155 -7.81 -14.91 15.39
CA GLY A 155 -7.73 -16.14 16.20
C GLY A 155 -6.82 -16.05 17.43
N ARG A 156 -6.25 -14.87 17.71
CA ARG A 156 -5.27 -14.61 18.78
C ARG A 156 -5.81 -13.72 19.91
N ARG A 157 -7.13 -13.64 20.10
CA ARG A 157 -7.75 -12.95 21.23
C ARG A 157 -8.47 -13.93 22.12
#